data_AF-A0A9D0X9W4-F1
#
_entry.id   AF-A0A9D0X9W4-F1
#
_cell.length_a   1.000
_cell.length_b   1.000
_cell.length_c   1.000
_cell.angle_alpha   90.00
_cell.angle_beta   90.00
_cell.angle_gamma   90.00
#
_symmetry.space_group_name_H-M   'P 1'
#
loop_
_entity.id
_entity.type
_entity.pdbx_description
1 polymer ?
#
loop_
_entity_poly.entity_id
_entity_poly.type
_entity_poly.pdbx_seq_one_letter_code
_entity_poly.pdbx_strand_id
1 'polypeptide(L)'
;MTGRCRMLNMGVNWLAVLLATVASMALGMVWYMGFAKAWISATGKSEQELMGEGKSPSPFVFAAIAQFVMAFFLANLVPGVWGSLSAYNGAMTGLFVWGGFVITAMIINHRYQSMSWKLTLIDGGYLLGVLMVQGVVIGLFG
;
A
#
# COMPACT_ATOMS: atom_id res chain seq x y z
N MET A 1 1.13 -18.85 -38.63
CA MET A 1 1.16 -17.93 -37.47
C MET A 1 0.05 -18.34 -36.50
N THR A 2 0.30 -19.31 -35.63
CA THR A 2 -0.67 -19.71 -34.59
C THR A 2 -0.42 -18.84 -33.37
N GLY A 3 -1.20 -17.75 -33.27
CA GLY A 3 -1.27 -16.91 -32.08
C GLY A 3 -1.82 -17.73 -30.92
N ARG A 4 -0.94 -18.37 -30.17
CA ARG A 4 -1.29 -19.03 -28.92
C ARG A 4 -1.76 -17.91 -27.99
N CYS A 5 -3.07 -17.84 -27.75
CA CYS A 5 -3.63 -16.99 -26.70
C CYS A 5 -2.94 -17.42 -25.40
N ARG A 6 -1.92 -16.67 -24.99
CA ARG A 6 -1.18 -16.92 -23.77
C ARG A 6 -2.17 -16.59 -22.66
N MET A 7 -2.90 -17.61 -22.19
CA MET A 7 -3.64 -17.49 -20.94
C MET A 7 -2.67 -16.88 -19.93
N LEU A 8 -3.07 -15.77 -19.29
CA LEU A 8 -2.30 -15.12 -18.24
C LEU A 8 -2.23 -16.08 -17.05
N ASN A 9 -1.39 -17.11 -17.16
CA ASN A 9 -0.99 -17.89 -16.02
C ASN A 9 -0.01 -17.01 -15.25
N MET A 10 -0.57 -16.19 -14.36
CA MET A 10 0.16 -15.15 -13.63
C MET A 10 1.19 -15.72 -12.64
N GLY A 11 1.30 -17.05 -12.50
CA GLY A 11 2.38 -17.70 -11.76
C GLY A 11 2.56 -17.20 -10.33
N VAL A 12 1.51 -16.64 -9.73
CA VAL A 12 1.60 -15.90 -8.47
C VAL A 12 1.80 -16.85 -7.31
N ASN A 13 2.82 -16.60 -6.51
CA ASN A 13 2.97 -17.23 -5.20
C ASN A 13 2.00 -16.60 -4.18
N TRP A 14 0.89 -17.28 -3.92
CA TRP A 14 -0.14 -16.80 -3.00
C TRP A 14 0.35 -16.67 -1.55
N LEU A 15 1.33 -17.48 -1.14
CA LEU A 15 1.93 -17.35 0.19
C LEU A 15 2.68 -16.01 0.31
N ALA A 16 3.43 -15.61 -0.72
CA ALA A 16 4.12 -14.33 -0.75
C ALA A 16 3.14 -13.14 -0.66
N VAL A 17 2.01 -13.22 -1.37
CA VAL A 17 0.95 -12.20 -1.31
C VAL A 17 0.34 -12.07 0.09
N LEU A 18 0.04 -13.20 0.73
CA LEU A 18 -0.50 -13.21 2.09
C LEU A 18 0.51 -12.67 3.11
N LEU A 19 1.78 -13.09 3.02
CA LEU A 19 2.85 -12.59 3.88
C LEU A 19 3.05 -11.08 3.69
N ALA A 20 3.03 -10.60 2.45
CA ALA A 20 3.18 -9.18 2.13
C ALA A 20 2.04 -8.36 2.75
N THR A 21 0.81 -8.87 2.65
CA THR A 21 -0.39 -8.23 3.22
C THR A 21 -0.28 -8.13 4.74
N VAL A 22 0.06 -9.23 5.42
CA VAL A 22 0.20 -9.25 6.88
C VAL A 22 1.33 -8.33 7.33
N ALA A 23 2.47 -8.34 6.64
CA ALA A 23 3.61 -7.47 6.96
C ALA A 23 3.26 -5.98 6.82
N SER A 24 2.54 -5.59 5.75
CA SER A 24 2.12 -4.20 5.57
C SER A 24 1.00 -3.78 6.53
N MET A 25 0.15 -4.71 6.97
CA MET A 25 -0.84 -4.43 8.02
C MET A 25 -0.16 -4.18 9.37
N ALA A 26 0.87 -4.97 9.70
CA ALA A 26 1.69 -4.75 10.88
C ALA A 26 2.39 -3.39 10.84
N LEU A 27 2.94 -2.99 9.69
CA LEU A 27 3.47 -1.64 9.50
C LEU A 27 2.40 -0.58 9.75
N GLY A 28 1.17 -0.75 9.24
CA GLY A 28 0.08 0.19 9.48
C GLY A 28 -0.26 0.37 10.96
N MET A 29 -0.30 -0.72 11.72
CA MET A 29 -0.49 -0.66 13.18
C MET A 29 0.62 0.15 13.86
N VAL A 30 1.89 -0.17 13.57
CA VAL A 30 3.04 0.53 14.18
C VAL A 30 3.06 2.01 13.78
N TRP A 31 2.80 2.31 12.50
CA TRP A 31 2.81 3.67 11.96
C TRP A 31 1.76 4.54 12.64
N TYR A 32 0.49 4.10 12.65
CA TYR A 32 -0.58 4.89 13.24
C TYR A 32 -0.57 4.89 14.77
N MET A 33 0.06 3.91 15.43
CA MET A 33 0.38 4.02 16.86
C MET A 33 1.40 5.14 17.14
N GLY A 34 2.45 5.24 16.34
CA GLY A 34 3.50 6.25 16.52
C GLY A 34 3.07 7.66 16.11
N PHE A 35 2.29 7.78 15.03
CA PHE A 35 1.89 9.06 14.45
C PHE A 35 0.45 9.48 14.81
N ALA A 36 -0.28 8.75 15.65
CA ALA A 36 -1.69 9.00 15.99
C ALA A 36 -2.01 10.49 16.23
N LYS A 37 -1.29 11.13 17.16
CA LYS A 37 -1.54 12.54 17.53
C LYS A 37 -1.30 13.49 16.37
N ALA A 38 -0.20 13.28 15.63
CA ALA A 38 0.14 14.11 14.48
C ALA A 38 -0.86 13.93 13.35
N TRP A 39 -1.33 12.70 13.13
CA TRP A 39 -2.33 12.35 12.13
C TRP A 39 -3.68 13.01 12.46
N ILE A 40 -4.20 12.80 13.68
CA ILE A 40 -5.46 13.42 14.14
C ILE A 40 -5.40 14.94 13.95
N SER A 41 -4.34 15.59 14.45
CA SER A 41 -4.16 17.04 14.29
C SER A 41 -4.11 17.47 12.81
N ALA A 42 -3.51 16.66 11.94
CA ALA A 42 -3.40 16.95 10.52
C ALA A 42 -4.71 16.77 9.73
N THR A 43 -5.64 15.96 10.23
CA THR A 43 -6.99 15.79 9.64
C THR A 43 -7.89 17.01 9.83
N GLY A 44 -7.61 17.86 10.83
CA GLY A 44 -8.50 18.96 11.21
C GLY A 44 -9.80 18.50 11.88
N LYS A 45 -9.92 17.21 12.23
CA LYS A 45 -11.08 16.62 12.92
C LYS A 45 -10.76 16.36 14.39
N SER A 46 -11.79 16.38 15.21
CA SER A 46 -11.71 15.89 16.59
C SER A 46 -11.60 14.36 16.62
N GLU A 47 -11.06 13.83 17.73
CA GLU A 47 -11.00 12.38 17.95
C GLU A 47 -12.39 11.74 17.96
N GLN A 48 -13.40 12.46 18.47
CA GLN A 48 -14.78 12.01 18.49
C GLN A 48 -15.36 11.89 17.07
N GLU A 49 -15.05 12.82 16.16
CA GLU A 49 -15.45 12.74 14.75
C GLU A 49 -14.75 11.61 13.99
N LEU A 50 -13.54 11.21 14.41
CA LEU A 50 -12.77 10.14 13.77
C LEU A 50 -13.15 8.75 14.28
N MET A 51 -13.46 8.63 15.57
CA MET A 51 -13.80 7.34 16.19
C MET A 51 -15.30 7.04 16.18
N GLY A 52 -16.16 8.05 16.04
CA GLY A 52 -17.61 7.90 16.03
C GLY A 52 -18.17 7.29 17.32
N GLU A 53 -19.49 7.06 17.35
CA GLU A 53 -20.15 6.27 18.39
C GLU A 53 -19.94 4.77 18.14
N GLY A 54 -18.70 4.29 18.30
CA GLY A 54 -18.37 2.87 18.29
C GLY A 54 -17.20 2.49 17.39
N LYS A 55 -16.40 1.53 17.85
CA LYS A 55 -15.25 0.97 17.14
C LYS A 55 -15.71 0.03 16.02
N SER A 56 -16.23 0.58 14.92
CA SER A 56 -16.53 -0.24 13.73
C SER A 56 -15.24 -0.90 13.22
N PRO A 57 -15.21 -2.22 13.01
CA PRO A 57 -14.06 -2.88 12.40
C PRO A 57 -13.95 -2.60 10.89
N SER A 58 -14.92 -1.91 10.28
CA SER A 58 -15.00 -1.73 8.83
C SER A 58 -13.73 -1.12 8.20
N PRO A 59 -13.07 -0.09 8.77
CA PRO A 59 -11.87 0.47 8.15
C PRO A 59 -10.72 -0.55 8.07
N PHE A 60 -10.59 -1.42 9.08
CA PHE A 60 -9.58 -2.48 9.09
C PHE A 60 -9.83 -3.55 8.02
N VAL A 61 -11.10 -3.91 7.80
CA VAL A 61 -11.48 -4.85 6.74
C VAL A 61 -11.18 -4.27 5.36
N PHE A 62 -11.57 -3.02 5.11
CA PHE A 62 -11.26 -2.34 3.85
C PHE A 62 -9.75 -2.18 3.64
N ALA A 63 -8.99 -1.84 4.69
CA ALA A 63 -7.54 -1.75 4.63
C ALA A 63 -6.90 -3.10 4.29
N ALA A 64 -7.34 -4.20 4.91
CA ALA A 64 -6.83 -5.54 4.63
C ALA A 64 -7.08 -5.95 3.18
N ILE A 65 -8.30 -5.72 2.66
CA ILE A 65 -8.65 -6.02 1.27
C ILE A 65 -7.81 -5.16 0.31
N ALA A 66 -7.71 -3.85 0.57
CA ALA A 66 -6.94 -2.95 -0.28
C ALA A 66 -5.45 -3.34 -0.31
N GLN A 67 -4.86 -3.66 0.85
CA GLN A 67 -3.47 -4.11 0.92
C GLN A 67 -3.26 -5.47 0.24
N PHE A 68 -4.21 -6.40 0.34
CA PHE A 68 -4.14 -7.67 -0.39
C PHE A 68 -4.15 -7.46 -1.90
N VAL A 69 -5.02 -6.58 -2.40
CA VAL A 69 -5.06 -6.21 -3.82
C VAL A 69 -3.74 -5.57 -4.25
N MET A 70 -3.20 -4.62 -3.47
CA MET A 70 -1.88 -4.02 -3.76
C MET A 70 -0.78 -5.08 -3.85
N ALA A 71 -0.72 -6.01 -2.90
CA ALA A 71 0.29 -7.08 -2.88
C ALA A 71 0.15 -8.01 -4.10
N PHE A 72 -1.07 -8.37 -4.48
CA PHE A 72 -1.33 -9.17 -5.68
C PHE A 72 -0.83 -8.48 -6.96
N PHE A 73 -1.08 -7.18 -7.11
CA PHE A 73 -0.59 -6.43 -8.28
C PHE A 73 0.95 -6.32 -8.26
N LEU A 74 1.55 -6.06 -7.10
CA LEU A 74 3.01 -6.05 -6.98
C LEU A 74 3.64 -7.40 -7.33
N ALA A 75 3.01 -8.52 -6.95
CA ALA A 75 3.49 -9.87 -7.30
C ALA A 75 3.57 -10.12 -8.82
N ASN A 76 2.76 -9.41 -9.59
CA ASN A 76 2.80 -9.45 -11.05
C ASN A 76 3.71 -8.38 -11.65
N LEU A 77 3.70 -7.16 -11.10
CA LEU A 77 4.47 -6.03 -11.60
C LEU A 77 5.98 -6.23 -11.45
N VAL A 78 6.44 -6.80 -10.33
CA VAL A 78 7.88 -7.01 -10.10
C VAL A 78 8.51 -7.89 -11.19
N PRO A 79 8.07 -9.14 -11.43
CA PRO A 79 8.64 -9.95 -12.51
C PRO A 79 8.29 -9.39 -13.89
N GLY A 80 7.15 -8.70 -14.05
CA GLY A 80 6.75 -8.08 -15.32
C GLY A 80 7.65 -6.93 -15.77
N VAL A 81 8.15 -6.11 -14.83
CA VAL A 81 9.02 -4.97 -15.11
C VAL A 81 10.49 -5.39 -15.17
N TRP A 82 10.93 -6.27 -14.26
CA TRP A 82 12.36 -6.57 -14.07
C TRP A 82 12.79 -7.93 -14.64
N GLY A 83 11.85 -8.77 -15.07
CA GLY A 83 12.12 -10.15 -15.52
C GLY A 83 12.62 -11.10 -14.43
N SER A 84 12.72 -10.63 -13.18
CA SER A 84 13.27 -11.37 -12.05
C SER A 84 12.70 -10.86 -10.72
N LEU A 85 12.63 -11.76 -9.74
CA LEU A 85 12.24 -11.45 -8.37
C LEU A 85 13.48 -11.24 -7.50
N SER A 86 13.52 -10.12 -6.79
CA SER A 86 14.50 -9.85 -5.74
C SER A 86 13.95 -8.77 -4.80
N ALA A 87 14.44 -8.71 -3.57
CA ALA A 87 14.06 -7.66 -2.61
C ALA A 87 14.29 -6.25 -3.19
N TYR A 88 15.40 -6.05 -3.92
CA TYR A 88 15.71 -4.78 -4.57
C TYR A 88 14.68 -4.43 -5.65
N ASN A 89 14.38 -5.36 -6.56
CA ASN A 89 13.39 -5.13 -7.62
C ASN A 89 12.00 -4.84 -7.02
N GLY A 90 11.64 -5.58 -5.97
CA GLY A 90 10.42 -5.38 -5.21
C GLY A 90 10.32 -3.97 -4.61
N ALA A 91 11.36 -3.54 -3.90
CA ALA A 91 11.45 -2.21 -3.33
C ALA A 91 11.40 -1.11 -4.41
N MET A 92 12.14 -1.27 -5.50
CA MET A 92 12.14 -0.29 -6.60
C MET A 92 10.79 -0.19 -7.30
N THR A 93 10.10 -1.32 -7.53
CA THR A 93 8.72 -1.29 -8.03
C THR A 93 7.79 -0.55 -7.07
N GLY A 94 7.89 -0.84 -5.77
CA GLY A 94 7.11 -0.15 -4.74
C GLY A 94 7.34 1.37 -4.75
N LEU A 95 8.61 1.79 -4.85
CA LEU A 95 9.00 3.20 -4.94
C LEU A 95 8.45 3.88 -6.20
N PHE A 96 8.53 3.22 -7.37
CA PHE A 96 8.00 3.78 -8.61
C PHE A 96 6.48 3.85 -8.65
N VAL A 97 5.79 2.82 -8.16
CA VAL A 97 4.33 2.84 -8.02
C VAL A 97 3.91 3.95 -7.07
N TRP A 98 4.63 4.09 -5.95
CA TRP A 98 4.36 5.14 -4.98
C TRP A 98 4.55 6.53 -5.60
N GLY A 99 5.73 6.79 -6.16
CA GLY A 99 6.12 8.11 -6.69
C GLY A 99 5.35 8.50 -7.94
N GLY A 100 5.05 7.55 -8.82
CA GLY A 100 4.35 7.79 -10.07
C GLY A 100 2.84 7.95 -9.91
N PHE A 101 2.22 7.15 -9.03
CA PHE A 101 0.76 7.04 -8.96
C PHE A 101 0.18 7.40 -7.60
N VAL A 102 0.74 6.86 -6.51
CA VAL A 102 0.10 6.98 -5.19
C VAL A 102 0.24 8.40 -4.63
N ILE A 103 1.46 8.91 -4.50
CA ILE A 103 1.69 10.22 -3.91
C ILE A 103 1.16 11.34 -4.81
N THR A 104 1.23 11.17 -6.13
CA THR A 104 0.73 12.14 -7.11
C THR A 104 -0.80 12.25 -7.03
N ALA A 105 -1.52 11.12 -7.08
CA ALA A 105 -2.97 11.10 -6.94
C ALA A 105 -3.42 11.61 -5.56
N MET A 106 -2.70 11.23 -4.49
CA MET A 106 -2.97 11.71 -3.14
C MET A 106 -2.79 13.23 -3.04
N ILE A 107 -1.69 13.78 -3.56
CA ILE A 107 -1.45 15.23 -3.56
C ILE A 107 -2.62 15.93 -4.25
N ILE A 108 -2.98 15.51 -5.47
CA ILE A 108 -4.09 16.09 -6.23
C ILE A 108 -5.37 16.10 -5.39
N ASN A 109 -5.77 14.94 -4.86
CA ASN A 109 -7.00 14.82 -4.07
C ASN A 109 -6.95 15.65 -2.78
N HIS A 110 -5.85 15.59 -2.03
CA HIS A 110 -5.69 16.34 -0.78
C HIS A 110 -5.69 17.85 -1.03
N ARG A 111 -5.18 18.33 -2.16
CA ARG A 111 -5.25 19.76 -2.51
C ARG A 111 -6.69 20.20 -2.77
N TYR A 112 -7.46 19.43 -3.56
CA TYR A 112 -8.87 19.73 -3.79
C TYR A 112 -9.73 19.62 -2.53
N GLN A 113 -9.38 18.71 -1.62
CA GLN A 113 -10.06 18.53 -0.33
C GLN A 113 -9.58 19.53 0.75
N SER A 114 -8.69 20.46 0.41
CA SER A 114 -8.11 21.43 1.35
C SER A 114 -7.44 20.79 2.58
N MET A 115 -6.87 19.60 2.41
CA MET A 115 -6.18 18.87 3.46
C MET A 115 -4.79 19.45 3.75
N SER A 116 -4.35 19.35 5.00
CA SER A 116 -3.04 19.85 5.40
C SER A 116 -1.90 19.12 4.68
N TRP A 117 -0.79 19.81 4.40
CA TRP A 117 0.41 19.15 3.86
C TRP A 117 1.00 18.11 4.83
N LYS A 118 0.81 18.31 6.14
CA LYS A 118 1.17 17.33 7.16
C LYS A 118 0.43 16.01 6.96
N LEU A 119 -0.86 16.06 6.61
CA LEU A 119 -1.65 14.85 6.35
C LEU A 119 -1.12 14.12 5.12
N THR A 120 -0.82 14.85 4.03
CA THR A 120 -0.20 14.27 2.83
C THR A 120 1.14 13.59 3.13
N LEU A 121 1.98 14.17 4.00
CA LEU A 121 3.26 13.56 4.39
C LEU A 121 3.06 12.30 5.23
N ILE A 122 2.11 12.31 6.17
CA ILE A 122 1.84 11.16 7.04
C ILE A 122 1.25 9.99 6.24
N ASP A 123 0.18 10.25 5.47
CA ASP A 123 -0.50 9.21 4.69
C ASP A 123 0.35 8.77 3.49
N GLY A 124 1.05 9.71 2.87
CA GLY A 124 1.98 9.44 1.77
C GLY A 124 3.17 8.61 2.22
N GLY A 125 3.78 8.95 3.36
CA GLY A 125 4.86 8.19 3.97
C GLY A 125 4.42 6.79 4.40
N TYR A 126 3.21 6.67 4.96
CA TYR A 126 2.61 5.38 5.28
C TYR A 126 2.50 4.48 4.05
N LEU A 127 1.90 4.98 2.95
CA LEU A 127 1.73 4.19 1.73
C LEU A 127 3.05 3.88 1.02
N LEU A 128 4.08 4.74 1.15
CA LEU A 128 5.44 4.38 0.74
C LEU A 128 5.92 3.17 1.53
N GLY A 129 5.80 3.21 2.86
CA GLY A 129 6.17 2.09 3.73
C GLY A 129 5.43 0.80 3.38
N VAL A 130 4.12 0.87 3.15
CA VAL A 130 3.30 -0.27 2.69
C VAL A 130 3.85 -0.88 1.41
N LEU A 131 4.04 -0.07 0.36
CA LEU A 131 4.51 -0.56 -0.94
C LEU A 131 5.93 -1.10 -0.89
N MET A 132 6.81 -0.48 -0.09
CA MET A 132 8.17 -0.96 0.12
C MET A 132 8.19 -2.31 0.84
N VAL A 133 7.43 -2.47 1.93
CA VAL A 133 7.34 -3.73 2.67
C VAL A 133 6.74 -4.82 1.80
N GLN A 134 5.62 -4.55 1.12
CA GLN A 134 5.01 -5.53 0.23
C GLN A 134 5.96 -5.93 -0.90
N GLY A 135 6.58 -4.95 -1.56
CA GLY A 135 7.54 -5.18 -2.62
C GLY A 135 8.71 -6.07 -2.17
N VAL A 136 9.32 -5.76 -1.01
CA VAL A 136 10.42 -6.56 -0.46
C VAL A 136 9.98 -7.99 -0.15
N VAL A 137 8.83 -8.18 0.51
CA VAL A 137 8.33 -9.52 0.84
C VAL A 137 8.05 -10.33 -0.43
N ILE A 138 7.41 -9.72 -1.42
CA ILE A 138 7.18 -10.34 -2.74
C ILE A 138 8.51 -10.67 -3.43
N GLY A 139 9.49 -9.78 -3.36
CA GLY A 139 10.81 -10.01 -3.95
C GLY A 139 11.60 -11.13 -3.29
N LEU A 140 11.31 -11.46 -2.03
CA LEU A 140 12.00 -12.51 -1.26
C LEU A 140 11.30 -13.88 -1.34
N PHE A 141 9.96 -13.90 -1.40
CA PHE A 141 9.17 -15.11 -1.30
C PHE A 141 8.33 -15.43 -2.54
N GLY A 142 8.29 -14.52 -3.51
CA GLY A 142 7.44 -14.57 -4.71
C GLY A 142 7.80 -15.65 -5.71
#